data_AF-A0A453B3B3-F1
#
_entry.id   AF-A0A453B3B3-F1
#
_cell.length_a   1.000
_cell.length_b   1.000
_cell.length_c   1.000
_cell.angle_alpha   90.00
_cell.angle_beta   90.00
_cell.angle_gamma   90.00
#
_symmetry.space_group_name_H-M   'P 1'
#
loop_
_entity.id
_entity.type
_entity.pdbx_description
1 polymer ?
#
loop_
_entity_poly.entity_id
_entity_poly.type
_entity_poly.pdbx_seq_one_letter_code
_entity_poly.pdbx_strand_id
1 'polypeptide(L)'
;SRPRSTRSDLAGRGGAAMEPDAPLDYALFQLSPRRSRCELVVSCSGRTEKIASGSVKPFVTHLRAAEEQAAAQPPQPAIRLQLDRRAAWFSKGTLERFVRFVSTPEVLEMANTFDAEMSQLEGARKIYAAQGTAVGATSGAAAEASAAAADITK
;
A
#
# COMPACT_ATOMS: atom_id res chain seq x y z
N SER A 1 58.41 14.04 -8.73
CA SER A 1 57.70 13.94 -10.02
C SER A 1 56.41 13.17 -9.87
N ARG A 2 55.30 13.72 -10.37
CA ARG A 2 54.04 13.00 -10.58
C ARG A 2 54.18 12.02 -11.76
N PRO A 3 53.17 11.14 -11.96
CA PRO A 3 52.25 11.47 -13.05
C PRO A 3 50.78 11.49 -12.61
N ARG A 4 50.03 12.40 -13.25
CA ARG A 4 48.58 12.50 -13.26
C ARG A 4 48.03 11.22 -13.92
N SER A 5 47.05 10.57 -13.30
CA SER A 5 46.15 9.68 -14.02
C SER A 5 44.80 10.38 -14.21
N THR A 6 44.30 10.24 -15.42
CA THR A 6 43.26 11.01 -16.07
C THR A 6 41.87 10.63 -15.58
N ARG A 7 41.10 11.66 -15.21
CA ARG A 7 39.79 11.98 -15.78
C ARG A 7 38.90 10.77 -16.13
N SER A 8 37.99 10.42 -15.24
CA SER A 8 36.66 9.93 -15.61
C SER A 8 35.64 10.93 -15.10
N ASP A 9 35.61 12.10 -15.75
CA ASP A 9 34.46 12.97 -15.73
C ASP A 9 33.31 12.17 -16.36
N LEU A 10 32.46 11.56 -15.53
CA LEU A 10 31.12 11.17 -15.96
C LEU A 10 30.37 12.48 -16.19
N ALA A 11 30.62 13.05 -17.37
CA ALA A 11 29.90 14.20 -17.88
C ALA A 11 28.42 13.84 -17.84
N GLY A 12 27.71 14.45 -16.89
CA GLY A 12 26.27 14.60 -16.94
C GLY A 12 25.96 15.32 -18.24
N ARG A 13 25.78 14.56 -19.33
CA ARG A 13 25.02 15.01 -20.49
C ARG A 13 23.69 15.45 -19.92
N GLY A 14 23.35 16.72 -20.11
CA GLY A 14 21.99 17.23 -19.96
C GLY A 14 21.09 16.55 -20.98
N GLY A 15 20.82 15.26 -20.77
CA GLY A 15 19.85 14.49 -21.52
C GLY A 15 18.48 14.93 -21.02
N ALA A 16 17.58 15.23 -21.96
CA ALA A 16 16.18 15.45 -21.66
C ALA A 16 15.69 14.38 -20.67
N ALA A 17 14.99 14.82 -19.62
CA ALA A 17 14.43 13.95 -18.61
C ALA A 17 13.65 12.79 -19.27
N MET A 18 13.70 11.59 -18.70
CA MET A 18 12.93 10.48 -19.26
C MET A 18 11.45 10.81 -19.17
N GLU A 19 10.75 10.63 -20.30
CA GLU A 19 9.29 10.76 -20.37
C GLU A 19 8.63 9.85 -19.33
N PRO A 20 7.67 10.37 -18.53
CA PRO A 20 7.11 9.63 -17.40
C PRO A 20 6.33 8.40 -17.85
N ASP A 21 5.69 8.45 -19.01
CA ASP A 21 4.85 7.36 -19.53
C ASP A 21 5.62 6.39 -20.45
N ALA A 22 6.92 6.59 -20.64
CA ALA A 22 7.74 5.66 -21.39
C ALA A 22 7.84 4.31 -20.67
N PRO A 23 7.51 3.17 -21.33
CA PRO A 23 7.61 1.86 -20.73
C PRO A 23 9.07 1.49 -20.43
N LEU A 24 9.36 1.11 -19.19
CA LEU A 24 10.70 0.79 -18.72
C LEU A 24 11.14 -0.61 -19.16
N ASP A 25 12.46 -0.77 -19.30
CA ASP A 25 13.10 -2.08 -19.51
C ASP A 25 13.26 -2.81 -18.16
N TYR A 26 13.65 -2.07 -17.12
CA TYR A 26 13.78 -2.55 -15.74
C TYR A 26 13.86 -1.37 -14.76
N ALA A 27 13.70 -1.68 -13.47
CA ALA A 27 14.07 -0.80 -12.36
C ALA A 27 14.98 -1.54 -11.37
N LEU A 28 15.91 -0.81 -10.76
CA LEU A 28 16.89 -1.32 -9.81
C LEU A 28 16.80 -0.55 -8.50
N PHE A 29 16.61 -1.26 -7.39
CA PHE A 29 16.92 -0.74 -6.07
C PHE A 29 18.37 -1.11 -5.75
N GLN A 30 19.28 -0.15 -5.92
CA GLN A 30 20.68 -0.32 -5.57
C GLN A 30 20.80 -0.23 -4.05
N LEU A 31 21.18 -1.32 -3.40
CA LEU A 31 21.23 -1.40 -1.95
C LEU A 31 22.55 -0.85 -1.41
N SER A 32 22.49 -0.17 -0.26
CA SER A 32 23.69 0.17 0.50
C SER A 32 24.35 -1.10 1.06
N PRO A 33 25.64 -1.06 1.44
CA PRO A 33 26.32 -2.24 2.02
C PRO A 33 25.62 -2.82 3.26
N ARG A 34 24.95 -1.97 4.05
CA ARG A 34 24.16 -2.37 5.22
C ARG A 34 22.72 -2.78 4.87
N ARG A 35 22.31 -2.68 3.61
CA ARG A 35 20.98 -3.01 3.07
C ARG A 35 19.80 -2.31 3.74
N SER A 36 20.05 -1.22 4.46
CA SER A 36 19.00 -0.41 5.10
C SER A 36 18.52 0.75 4.23
N ARG A 37 19.30 1.10 3.19
CA ARG A 37 19.01 2.21 2.27
C ARG A 37 19.19 1.76 0.83
N CYS A 38 18.46 2.40 -0.08
CA CYS A 38 18.62 2.18 -1.50
C CYS A 38 18.47 3.44 -2.34
N GLU A 39 18.97 3.35 -3.57
CA GLU A 39 18.64 4.27 -4.65
C GLU A 39 17.80 3.53 -5.68
N LEU A 40 16.66 4.11 -6.07
CA LEU A 40 15.83 3.57 -7.13
C LEU A 40 16.21 4.22 -8.45
N VAL A 41 16.69 3.40 -9.37
CA VAL A 41 17.10 3.78 -10.72
C VAL A 41 16.24 3.05 -11.74
N VAL A 42 15.67 3.78 -12.68
CA VAL A 42 14.88 3.22 -13.78
C VAL A 42 15.69 3.20 -15.06
N SER A 43 15.43 2.25 -15.95
CA SER A 43 16.07 2.13 -17.25
C SER A 43 15.04 2.02 -18.37
N CYS A 44 15.21 2.80 -19.43
CA CYS A 44 14.42 2.70 -20.67
C CYS A 44 15.29 3.04 -21.87
N SER A 45 15.33 2.13 -22.84
CA SER A 45 16.02 2.29 -24.13
C SER A 45 17.50 2.70 -23.95
N GLY A 46 18.19 2.04 -23.01
CA GLY A 46 19.60 2.29 -22.71
C GLY A 46 19.90 3.57 -21.92
N ARG A 47 18.87 4.35 -21.55
CA ARG A 47 19.01 5.48 -20.63
C ARG A 47 18.60 5.08 -19.23
N THR A 48 19.37 5.49 -18.23
CA THR A 48 19.03 5.30 -16.82
C THR A 48 18.77 6.64 -16.14
N GLU A 49 17.84 6.66 -15.18
CA GLU A 49 17.51 7.83 -14.39
C GLU A 49 17.25 7.44 -12.94
N LYS A 50 17.84 8.15 -11.98
CA LYS A 50 17.55 7.97 -10.56
C LYS A 50 16.29 8.76 -10.22
N ILE A 51 15.30 8.08 -9.61
CA ILE A 51 13.99 8.68 -9.31
C ILE A 51 13.71 8.79 -7.81
N ALA A 52 14.41 8.03 -6.97
CA ALA A 52 14.25 8.11 -5.53
C ALA A 52 15.49 7.61 -4.77
N SER A 53 15.60 7.99 -3.50
CA SER A 53 16.55 7.41 -2.55
C SER A 53 15.93 7.42 -1.17
N GLY A 54 16.15 6.36 -0.38
CA GLY A 54 15.50 6.25 0.91
C GLY A 54 15.73 4.92 1.62
N SER A 55 14.86 4.64 2.58
CA SER A 55 14.82 3.36 3.30
C SER A 55 14.37 2.24 2.35
N VAL A 56 14.99 1.06 2.47
CA VAL A 56 14.59 -0.14 1.72
C VAL A 56 13.30 -0.75 2.29
N LYS A 57 13.05 -0.53 3.59
CA LYS A 57 12.01 -1.22 4.36
C LYS A 57 10.61 -1.11 3.74
N PRO A 58 10.11 0.08 3.34
CA PRO A 58 8.77 0.19 2.77
C PRO A 58 8.59 -0.63 1.49
N PHE A 59 9.65 -0.76 0.68
CA PHE A 59 9.61 -1.52 -0.56
C PHE A 59 9.58 -3.02 -0.29
N VAL A 60 10.42 -3.52 0.62
CA VAL A 60 10.45 -4.95 0.99
C VAL A 60 9.14 -5.39 1.65
N THR A 61 8.51 -4.54 2.46
CA THR A 61 7.23 -4.87 3.10
C THR A 61 6.06 -5.01 2.12
N HIS A 62 6.07 -4.28 1.01
CA HIS A 62 4.93 -4.24 0.07
C HIS A 62 5.20 -4.91 -1.29
N LEU A 63 6.46 -5.25 -1.60
CA LEU A 63 6.84 -5.94 -2.83
C LEU A 63 7.45 -7.30 -2.49
N ARG A 64 6.66 -8.36 -2.63
CA ARG A 64 7.10 -9.74 -2.39
C ARG A 64 8.37 -10.11 -3.17
N ALA A 65 8.46 -9.72 -4.45
CA ALA A 65 9.66 -9.95 -5.25
C ALA A 65 10.91 -9.25 -4.67
N ALA A 66 10.72 -8.08 -4.06
CA ALA A 66 11.81 -7.36 -3.39
C ALA A 66 12.21 -8.04 -2.08
N GLU A 67 11.25 -8.56 -1.32
CA GLU A 67 11.49 -9.35 -0.12
C GLU A 67 12.30 -10.61 -0.43
N GLU A 68 11.88 -11.39 -1.42
CA GLU A 68 12.56 -12.63 -1.83
C GLU A 68 14.00 -12.35 -2.29
N GLN A 69 14.22 -11.29 -3.08
CA GLN A 69 15.56 -10.89 -3.52
C GLN A 69 16.42 -10.31 -2.38
N ALA A 70 15.83 -9.61 -1.41
CA ALA A 70 16.54 -9.08 -0.25
C ALA A 70 16.97 -10.17 0.75
N ALA A 71 16.21 -11.27 0.82
CA ALA A 71 16.49 -12.44 1.63
C ALA A 71 17.38 -13.48 0.93
N ALA A 72 17.65 -13.32 -0.36
CA ALA A 72 18.46 -14.25 -1.15
C ALA A 72 19.90 -14.39 -0.60
N GLN A 73 20.44 -15.60 -0.73
CA GLN A 73 21.82 -15.93 -0.38
C GLN A 73 22.57 -16.47 -1.61
N PRO A 74 23.73 -15.90 -1.99
CA PRO A 74 24.42 -14.77 -1.36
C PRO A 74 23.67 -13.44 -1.50
N PRO A 75 23.90 -12.44 -0.62
CA PRO A 75 23.12 -11.21 -0.60
C PRO A 75 23.36 -10.41 -1.88
N GLN A 76 22.29 -10.04 -2.57
CA GLN A 76 22.40 -9.28 -3.81
C GLN A 76 22.67 -7.78 -3.51
N PRO A 77 23.54 -7.12 -4.30
CA PRO A 77 23.80 -5.68 -4.14
C PRO A 77 22.64 -4.82 -4.67
N ALA A 78 21.71 -5.40 -5.43
CA ALA A 78 20.55 -4.70 -5.95
C ALA A 78 19.35 -5.64 -6.08
N ILE A 79 18.15 -5.08 -5.94
CA ILE A 79 16.88 -5.73 -6.24
C ILE A 79 16.45 -5.25 -7.62
N ARG A 80 16.12 -6.18 -8.52
CA ARG A 80 15.77 -5.86 -9.91
C ARG A 80 14.30 -6.19 -10.17
N LEU A 81 13.54 -5.15 -10.51
CA LEU A 81 12.18 -5.28 -11.01
C LEU A 81 12.21 -5.28 -12.53
N GLN A 82 11.79 -6.38 -13.13
CA GLN A 82 11.67 -6.53 -14.57
C GLN A 82 10.46 -7.41 -14.87
N LEU A 83 9.71 -7.07 -15.92
CA LEU A 83 8.61 -7.88 -16.41
C LEU A 83 9.10 -8.81 -17.51
N ASP A 84 8.50 -10.00 -17.61
CA ASP A 84 8.78 -10.95 -18.69
C ASP A 84 8.42 -10.37 -20.07
N ARG A 85 7.41 -9.50 -20.10
CA ARG A 85 6.96 -8.80 -21.30
C ARG A 85 6.81 -7.31 -21.00
N ARG A 86 7.26 -6.47 -21.92
CA ARG A 86 7.15 -5.02 -21.80
C ARG A 86 5.67 -4.63 -21.69
N ALA A 87 5.33 -3.83 -20.69
CA ALA A 87 3.97 -3.40 -20.43
C ALA A 87 3.90 -1.89 -20.25
N ALA A 88 2.86 -1.25 -20.79
CA ALA A 88 2.70 0.19 -20.76
C ALA A 88 2.54 0.77 -19.34
N TRP A 89 2.01 -0.02 -18.39
CA TRP A 89 1.83 0.41 -17.00
C TRP A 89 3.15 0.50 -16.23
N PHE A 90 4.18 -0.27 -16.64
CA PHE A 90 5.49 -0.27 -15.99
C PHE A 90 6.35 0.88 -16.54
N SER A 91 5.98 2.09 -16.14
CA SER A 91 6.59 3.35 -16.55
C SER A 91 7.24 4.08 -15.38
N LYS A 92 8.06 5.10 -15.68
CA LYS A 92 8.69 5.96 -14.66
C LYS A 92 7.64 6.62 -13.77
N GLY A 93 6.58 7.19 -14.36
CA GLY A 93 5.52 7.87 -13.62
C GLY A 93 4.75 6.94 -12.69
N THR A 94 4.56 5.68 -13.06
CA THR A 94 3.98 4.66 -12.17
C THR A 94 4.88 4.36 -10.99
N LEU A 95 6.19 4.18 -11.22
CA LEU A 95 7.13 3.94 -10.12
C LEU A 95 7.25 5.15 -9.19
N GLU A 96 7.25 6.38 -9.72
CA GLU A 96 7.26 7.58 -8.88
C GLU A 96 5.99 7.68 -8.01
N ARG A 97 4.81 7.39 -8.57
CA ARG A 97 3.56 7.32 -7.79
C ARG A 97 3.64 6.25 -6.71
N PHE A 98 4.14 5.07 -7.05
CA PHE A 98 4.35 3.98 -6.10
C PHE A 98 5.32 4.38 -4.97
N VAL A 99 6.47 4.99 -5.30
CA VAL A 99 7.42 5.51 -4.30
C VAL A 99 6.75 6.49 -3.35
N ARG A 100 6.01 7.48 -3.88
CA ARG A 100 5.27 8.42 -3.04
C ARG A 100 4.30 7.68 -2.12
N PHE A 101 3.56 6.71 -2.65
CA PHE A 101 2.60 5.94 -1.88
C PHE A 101 3.25 5.15 -0.72
N VAL A 102 4.29 4.36 -0.98
CA VAL A 102 4.94 3.56 0.08
C VAL A 102 5.84 4.37 1.01
N SER A 103 6.29 5.55 0.58
CA SER A 103 7.14 6.42 1.41
C SER A 103 6.35 7.38 2.29
N THR A 104 5.02 7.45 2.13
CA THR A 104 4.12 8.29 2.93
C THR A 104 3.19 7.39 3.75
N PRO A 105 3.68 6.80 4.86
CA PRO A 105 2.97 5.76 5.59
C PRO A 105 1.64 6.24 6.20
N GLU A 106 1.47 7.55 6.41
CA GLU A 106 0.24 8.14 6.97
C GLU A 106 -1.01 7.77 6.17
N VAL A 107 -0.92 7.72 4.83
CA VAL A 107 -2.06 7.34 3.97
C VAL A 107 -2.35 5.83 4.06
N LEU A 108 -1.30 5.01 4.17
CA LEU A 108 -1.42 3.56 4.34
C LEU A 108 -2.00 3.20 5.71
N GLU A 109 -1.59 3.90 6.77
CA GLU A 109 -2.14 3.75 8.12
C GLU A 109 -3.61 4.17 8.18
N MET A 110 -3.97 5.32 7.58
CA MET A 110 -5.37 5.76 7.49
C MET A 110 -6.27 4.76 6.76
N ALA A 111 -5.83 4.21 5.62
CA ALA A 111 -6.61 3.23 4.87
C ALA A 111 -6.86 1.96 5.71
N ASN A 112 -5.84 1.47 6.41
CA ASN A 112 -5.96 0.30 7.28
C ASN A 112 -6.88 0.57 8.49
N THR A 113 -6.83 1.78 9.05
CA THR A 113 -7.77 2.20 10.10
C THR A 113 -9.22 2.22 9.60
N PHE A 114 -9.48 2.80 8.42
CA PHE A 114 -10.83 2.83 7.84
C PHE A 114 -11.37 1.44 7.52
N ASP A 115 -10.54 0.53 7.00
CA ASP A 115 -10.94 -0.85 6.75
C ASP A 115 -11.32 -1.58 8.04
N ALA A 116 -10.56 -1.37 9.12
CA ALA A 116 -10.88 -1.93 10.44
C ALA A 116 -12.19 -1.36 11.01
N GLU A 117 -12.42 -0.05 10.90
CA GLU A 117 -13.65 0.61 11.33
C GLU A 117 -14.87 0.14 10.52
N MET A 118 -14.75 0.03 9.19
CA MET A 118 -15.81 -0.52 8.33
C MET A 118 -16.14 -1.96 8.72
N SER A 119 -15.13 -2.81 8.93
CA SER A 119 -15.32 -4.18 9.40
C SER A 119 -16.04 -4.24 10.74
N GLN A 120 -15.68 -3.34 11.67
CA GLN A 120 -16.34 -3.23 12.97
C GLN A 120 -17.81 -2.82 12.84
N LEU A 121 -18.13 -1.83 12.00
CA LEU A 121 -19.51 -1.41 11.74
C LEU A 121 -20.35 -2.51 11.08
N GLU A 122 -19.78 -3.26 10.14
CA GLU A 122 -20.43 -4.41 9.54
C GLU A 122 -20.70 -5.53 10.56
N GLY A 123 -19.74 -5.78 11.45
CA GLY A 123 -19.90 -6.71 12.57
C GLY A 123 -21.06 -6.29 13.49
N ALA A 124 -21.08 -5.02 13.90
CA ALA A 124 -22.15 -4.46 14.72
C ALA A 124 -23.51 -4.57 14.00
N ARG A 125 -23.59 -4.21 12.72
CA ARG A 125 -24.81 -4.33 11.91
C ARG A 125 -25.33 -5.77 11.86
N LYS A 126 -24.45 -6.77 11.69
CA LYS A 126 -24.84 -8.19 11.69
C LYS A 126 -25.43 -8.62 13.03
N ILE A 127 -24.84 -8.17 14.15
CA ILE A 127 -25.33 -8.43 15.50
C ILE A 127 -26.73 -7.82 15.69
N TYR A 128 -26.93 -6.55 15.32
CA TYR A 128 -28.25 -5.89 15.43
C TYR A 128 -29.29 -6.51 14.50
N ALA A 129 -28.91 -6.93 13.30
CA ALA A 129 -29.81 -7.64 12.39
C ALA A 129 -30.23 -9.02 12.93
N ALA A 130 -29.32 -9.73 13.61
CA ALA A 130 -29.61 -11.00 14.28
C ALA A 130 -30.42 -10.83 15.58
N GLN A 131 -30.29 -9.71 16.27
CA GLN A 131 -31.08 -9.37 17.47
C GLN A 131 -32.45 -8.77 17.13
N GLY A 132 -32.60 -8.18 15.94
CA GLY A 132 -33.85 -7.60 15.42
C GLY A 132 -34.98 -8.60 15.16
N THR A 133 -34.74 -9.91 15.30
CA THR A 133 -35.79 -10.94 15.26
C THR A 133 -36.43 -11.26 16.62
N ALA A 134 -36.08 -10.54 17.71
CA ALA A 134 -36.59 -10.85 19.06
C ALA A 134 -37.45 -9.75 19.72
N VAL A 135 -37.79 -8.64 19.05
CA VAL A 135 -38.60 -7.56 19.67
C VAL A 135 -39.83 -7.20 18.81
N GLY A 136 -40.53 -8.22 18.31
CA GLY A 136 -41.68 -8.02 17.43
C GLY A 136 -42.73 -9.12 17.46
N ALA A 137 -43.02 -9.73 18.62
CA ALA A 137 -44.20 -10.59 18.77
C ALA A 137 -44.52 -10.94 20.25
N THR A 138 -45.19 -10.04 20.98
CA THR A 138 -46.15 -10.39 22.04
C THR A 138 -47.10 -9.19 22.22
N SER A 139 -48.13 -9.12 21.37
CA SER A 139 -49.50 -9.50 21.71
C SER A 139 -50.17 -8.55 22.72
N GLY A 140 -50.78 -7.50 22.18
CA GLY A 140 -52.00 -6.97 22.78
C GLY A 140 -53.06 -8.07 22.73
N ALA A 141 -53.38 -8.63 23.89
CA ALA A 141 -54.54 -9.48 24.08
C ALA A 141 -55.31 -8.90 25.27
N ALA A 142 -56.46 -8.32 24.96
CA ALA A 142 -57.45 -7.89 25.91
C ALA A 142 -57.84 -9.07 26.81
N ALA A 143 -57.69 -8.90 28.12
CA ALA A 143 -58.34 -9.74 29.09
C ALA A 143 -59.61 -9.01 29.56
N GLU A 144 -60.73 -9.34 28.92
CA GLU A 144 -62.04 -9.21 29.57
C GLU A 144 -62.08 -10.19 30.75
N ALA A 145 -62.29 -9.66 31.96
CA ALA A 145 -62.89 -10.40 33.06
C ALA A 145 -63.66 -9.43 33.96
N SER A 146 -64.98 -9.51 33.80
CA SER A 146 -66.03 -8.91 34.61
C SER A 146 -65.81 -9.06 36.13
N ALA A 147 -65.92 -7.94 36.87
CA ALA A 147 -66.33 -7.93 38.26
C ALA A 147 -67.26 -6.73 38.50
N ALA A 148 -68.46 -7.04 38.99
CA ALA A 148 -69.63 -6.21 39.04
C ALA A 148 -69.48 -4.93 39.88
N ALA A 149 -70.09 -3.85 39.39
CA ALA A 149 -70.47 -2.70 40.17
C ALA A 149 -71.73 -3.02 41.00
N ALA A 150 -71.73 -2.66 42.29
CA ALA A 150 -72.94 -2.27 43.01
C ALA A 150 -72.55 -1.37 44.20
N ASP A 151 -72.54 -0.07 43.90
CA ASP A 151 -72.78 1.03 44.82
C ASP A 151 -74.23 0.96 45.32
N ILE A 152 -74.48 0.92 46.64
CA ILE A 152 -75.69 1.50 47.22
C ILE A 152 -75.40 2.05 48.63
N THR A 153 -75.57 3.37 48.71
CA THR A 153 -75.73 4.26 49.85
C THR A 153 -76.73 3.78 50.92
N LYS A 154 -76.37 3.86 52.21
CA LYS A 154 -77.02 4.62 53.31
C LYS A 154 -76.62 4.11 54.69
#